data_AF-B4ENV1-F1
#
_entry.id   AF-B4ENV1-F1
#
_cell.length_a   1.000
_cell.length_b   1.000
_cell.length_c   1.000
_cell.angle_alpha   90.00
_cell.angle_beta   90.00
_cell.angle_gamma   90.00
#
_symmetry.space_group_name_H-M   'P 1'
#
loop_
_entity.id
_entity.type
_entity.pdbx_description
1 polymer ?
#
loop_
_entity_poly.entity_id
_entity_poly.type
_entity_poly.pdbx_seq_one_letter_code
_entity_poly.pdbx_strand_id
1 'polypeptide(L)'
;MTNIKKYVLTHDFSYEIVVDVDHNILTEEKLCELVRFWSEGDADIERHGPLQAFLKLFAARFLAATVEEISPQDAFNAGRIEGFPPVDGSSGLRVVEYDEFSFEADDIDVLEI
;
A
#
# COMPACT_ATOMS: atom_id res chain seq x y z
N MET A 1 -18.74 -4.17 16.96
CA MET A 1 -18.36 -5.38 16.20
C MET A 1 -17.21 -4.98 15.29
N THR A 2 -16.06 -5.64 15.38
CA THR A 2 -14.91 -5.36 14.51
C THR A 2 -15.24 -5.80 13.08
N ASN A 3 -15.28 -4.85 12.13
CA ASN A 3 -15.56 -5.11 10.72
C ASN A 3 -14.23 -5.14 9.95
N ILE A 4 -13.35 -6.04 10.38
CA ILE A 4 -12.00 -6.19 9.83
C ILE A 4 -12.05 -7.23 8.71
N LYS A 5 -11.54 -6.85 7.54
CA LYS A 5 -11.43 -7.73 6.36
C LYS A 5 -9.97 -7.77 5.90
N LYS A 6 -9.53 -8.95 5.47
CA LYS A 6 -8.18 -9.20 4.95
C LYS A 6 -8.17 -9.13 3.41
N TYR A 7 -7.13 -8.52 2.86
CA TYR A 7 -6.91 -8.37 1.42
C TYR A 7 -5.48 -8.80 1.07
N VAL A 8 -5.33 -9.38 -0.11
CA VAL A 8 -4.02 -9.67 -0.73
C VAL A 8 -3.89 -8.74 -1.93
N LEU A 9 -2.80 -7.98 -1.98
CA LEU A 9 -2.47 -7.02 -3.03
C LEU A 9 -1.27 -7.56 -3.80
N THR A 10 -1.43 -7.83 -5.09
CA THR A 10 -0.39 -8.47 -5.91
C THR A 10 0.12 -7.53 -7.00
N HIS A 11 1.44 -7.41 -7.17
CA HIS A 11 2.09 -6.69 -8.27
C HIS A 11 2.85 -7.67 -9.19
N ASP A 12 2.56 -7.64 -10.49
CA ASP A 12 3.15 -8.49 -11.54
C ASP A 12 3.25 -9.99 -11.21
N PHE A 13 2.30 -10.50 -10.40
CA PHE A 13 2.22 -11.90 -9.92
C PHE A 13 3.40 -12.37 -9.04
N SER A 14 4.35 -11.51 -8.72
CA SER A 14 5.58 -11.88 -8.01
C SER A 14 5.71 -11.27 -6.62
N TYR A 15 5.00 -10.17 -6.36
CA TYR A 15 5.07 -9.47 -5.07
C TYR A 15 3.69 -9.37 -4.45
N GLU A 16 3.57 -9.78 -3.20
CA GLU A 16 2.35 -9.77 -2.43
C GLU A 16 2.46 -8.86 -1.19
N ILE A 17 1.37 -8.17 -0.88
CA ILE A 17 1.16 -7.48 0.41
C ILE A 17 -0.15 -7.97 0.98
N VAL A 18 -0.12 -8.47 2.20
CA VAL A 18 -1.30 -8.87 2.97
C VAL A 18 -1.66 -7.77 3.94
N VAL A 19 -2.89 -7.24 3.85
CA VAL A 19 -3.38 -6.18 4.73
C VAL A 19 -4.69 -6.54 5.41
N ASP A 20 -4.85 -6.10 6.66
CA ASP A 20 -6.13 -6.05 7.37
C ASP A 20 -6.68 -4.62 7.30
N VAL A 21 -7.95 -4.48 6.94
CA VAL A 21 -8.67 -3.20 6.86
C VAL A 21 -9.87 -3.23 7.80
N ASP A 22 -9.92 -2.34 8.79
CA ASP A 22 -11.08 -2.10 9.64
C ASP A 22 -12.03 -1.09 8.98
N HIS A 23 -13.13 -1.59 8.43
CA HIS A 23 -14.15 -0.81 7.73
C HIS A 23 -14.98 0.08 8.66
N ASN A 24 -14.82 -0.05 9.98
CA ASN A 24 -15.40 0.92 10.93
C ASN A 24 -14.54 2.18 11.07
N ILE A 25 -13.23 2.08 10.80
CA ILE A 25 -12.29 3.19 10.94
C ILE A 25 -11.99 3.80 9.56
N LEU A 26 -11.63 2.96 8.58
CA LEU A 26 -11.47 3.34 7.17
C LEU A 26 -12.84 3.28 6.48
N THR A 27 -13.62 4.34 6.71
CA THR A 27 -14.90 4.53 6.04
C THR A 27 -14.70 4.94 4.58
N GLU A 28 -15.74 4.80 3.78
CA GLU A 28 -15.74 5.23 2.38
C GLU A 28 -15.36 6.71 2.22
N GLU A 29 -15.85 7.57 3.11
CA GLU A 29 -15.51 9.00 3.14
C GLU A 29 -14.01 9.23 3.32
N LYS A 30 -13.39 8.58 4.32
CA LYS A 30 -11.95 8.69 4.53
C LYS A 30 -11.14 8.12 3.36
N LEU A 31 -11.59 7.01 2.78
CA LEU A 31 -10.94 6.43 1.61
C LEU A 31 -10.99 7.40 0.43
N CYS A 32 -12.12 8.08 0.21
CA CYS A 32 -12.24 9.13 -0.80
C CYS A 32 -11.27 10.29 -0.52
N GLU A 33 -11.18 10.77 0.72
CA GLU A 33 -10.23 11.84 1.09
C GLU A 33 -8.77 11.45 0.83
N LEU A 34 -8.38 10.25 1.25
CA LEU A 34 -7.03 9.72 1.06
C LEU A 34 -6.68 9.56 -0.43
N VAL A 35 -7.62 9.11 -1.26
CA VAL A 35 -7.39 8.95 -2.69
C VAL A 35 -7.37 10.31 -3.41
N ARG A 36 -8.28 11.23 -3.06
CA ARG A 36 -8.35 12.60 -3.63
C ARG A 36 -7.18 13.50 -3.27
N PHE A 37 -6.41 13.15 -2.24
CA PHE A 37 -5.14 13.81 -1.96
C PHE A 37 -4.19 13.78 -3.19
N TRP A 38 -4.32 12.76 -4.04
CA TRP A 38 -3.50 12.56 -5.23
C TRP A 38 -4.20 13.05 -6.50
N SER A 39 -3.42 13.50 -7.49
CA SER A 39 -3.91 14.25 -8.65
C SER A 39 -4.94 13.50 -9.52
N GLU A 40 -4.93 12.17 -9.55
CA GLU A 40 -5.87 11.34 -10.31
C GLU A 40 -7.01 10.75 -9.45
N GLY A 41 -7.13 11.19 -8.19
CA GLY A 41 -7.95 10.52 -7.19
C GLY A 41 -9.43 10.38 -7.54
N ASP A 42 -10.07 11.43 -8.08
CA ASP A 42 -11.49 11.34 -8.48
C ASP A 42 -11.71 10.33 -9.62
N ALA A 43 -10.82 10.31 -10.61
CA ALA A 43 -10.92 9.39 -11.74
C ALA A 43 -10.73 7.93 -11.29
N ASP A 44 -9.83 7.67 -10.34
CA ASP A 44 -9.61 6.33 -9.80
C ASP A 44 -10.77 5.86 -8.92
N ILE A 45 -11.36 6.76 -8.12
CA ILE A 45 -12.57 6.46 -7.35
C ILE A 45 -13.72 6.09 -8.29
N GLU A 46 -13.94 6.86 -9.36
CA GLU A 46 -15.00 6.55 -10.34
C GLU A 46 -14.78 5.21 -11.04
N ARG A 47 -13.52 4.87 -11.35
CA ARG A 47 -13.18 3.65 -12.09
C ARG A 47 -13.21 2.38 -11.24
N HIS A 48 -12.81 2.46 -9.97
CA HIS A 48 -12.55 1.28 -9.14
C HIS A 48 -13.33 1.26 -7.83
N GLY A 49 -13.93 2.38 -7.44
CA GLY A 49 -14.48 2.59 -6.11
C GLY A 49 -13.40 2.95 -5.07
N PRO A 50 -13.77 3.62 -3.95
CA PRO A 50 -12.81 4.23 -3.03
C PRO A 50 -11.83 3.25 -2.40
N LEU A 51 -12.32 2.09 -1.95
CA LEU A 51 -11.47 1.07 -1.31
C LEU A 51 -10.43 0.51 -2.28
N GLN A 52 -10.84 0.12 -3.48
CA GLN A 52 -9.93 -0.49 -4.43
C GLN A 52 -8.94 0.53 -5.01
N ALA A 53 -9.38 1.77 -5.23
CA ALA A 53 -8.50 2.87 -5.61
C ALA A 53 -7.43 3.11 -4.53
N PHE A 54 -7.83 3.22 -3.26
CA PHE A 54 -6.92 3.37 -2.13
C PHE A 54 -5.93 2.22 -2.03
N LEU A 55 -6.39 0.96 -2.06
CA LEU A 55 -5.50 -0.20 -1.89
C LEU A 55 -4.48 -0.32 -3.02
N LYS A 56 -4.84 0.03 -4.26
CA LYS A 56 -3.89 0.06 -5.39
C LYS A 56 -2.83 1.13 -5.21
N LEU A 57 -3.27 2.35 -4.87
CA LEU A 57 -2.39 3.49 -4.63
C LEU A 57 -1.45 3.23 -3.44
N PHE A 58 -1.99 2.66 -2.36
CA PHE A 58 -1.23 2.21 -1.20
C PHE A 58 -0.19 1.15 -1.59
N ALA A 59 -0.59 0.10 -2.31
CA ALA A 59 0.33 -0.97 -2.71
C ALA A 59 1.50 -0.41 -3.54
N ALA A 60 1.22 0.45 -4.52
CA ALA A 60 2.27 1.09 -5.32
C ALA A 60 3.26 1.88 -4.46
N ARG A 61 2.76 2.69 -3.51
CA ARG A 61 3.64 3.47 -2.63
C ARG A 61 4.39 2.61 -1.63
N PHE A 62 3.76 1.56 -1.11
CA PHE A 62 4.37 0.65 -0.15
C PHE A 62 5.50 -0.15 -0.79
N LEU A 63 5.30 -0.68 -2.01
CA LEU A 63 6.34 -1.36 -2.79
C LEU A 63 7.49 -0.41 -3.19
N ALA A 64 7.21 0.86 -3.49
CA ALA A 64 8.30 1.83 -3.67
C ALA A 64 9.12 2.00 -2.38
N ALA A 65 8.45 2.05 -1.23
CA ALA A 65 9.11 2.18 0.06
C ALA A 65 9.95 0.96 0.46
N THR A 66 9.66 -0.26 -0.04
CA THR A 66 10.53 -1.43 0.19
C THR A 66 11.91 -1.27 -0.43
N VAL A 67 12.06 -0.39 -1.42
CA VAL A 67 13.34 -0.09 -2.07
C VAL A 67 14.01 1.16 -1.46
N GLU A 68 13.20 2.15 -1.06
CA GLU A 68 13.68 3.45 -0.57
C GLU A 68 14.07 3.44 0.92
N GLU A 69 13.43 2.58 1.73
CA GLU A 69 13.52 2.59 3.18
C GLU A 69 14.05 1.26 3.71
N ILE A 70 14.75 1.30 4.85
CA ILE A 70 15.18 0.09 5.57
C ILE A 70 13.97 -0.73 6.04
N SER A 71 12.88 -0.05 6.39
CA SER A 71 11.63 -0.65 6.85
C SER A 71 10.47 0.21 6.34
N PRO A 72 9.69 -0.26 5.36
CA PRO A 72 8.54 0.49 4.85
C PRO A 72 7.49 0.69 5.94
N GLN A 73 7.25 -0.32 6.78
CA GLN A 73 6.27 -0.19 7.88
C GLN A 73 6.65 0.95 8.84
N ASP A 74 7.92 1.08 9.22
CA ASP A 74 8.37 2.16 10.09
C ASP A 74 8.27 3.53 9.42
N ALA A 75 8.49 3.61 8.10
CA ALA A 75 8.32 4.85 7.35
C ALA A 75 6.86 5.34 7.35
N PHE A 76 5.91 4.44 7.09
CA PHE A 76 4.48 4.75 7.17
C PHE A 76 4.07 5.10 8.61
N ASN A 77 4.47 4.31 9.61
CA ASN A 77 4.09 4.52 11.01
C ASN A 77 4.66 5.81 11.61
N ALA A 78 5.85 6.23 11.16
CA ALA A 78 6.44 7.50 11.55
C ALA A 78 5.90 8.70 10.75
N GLY A 79 4.98 8.49 9.80
CA GLY A 79 4.40 9.55 8.96
C GLY A 79 5.39 10.14 7.95
N ARG A 80 6.44 9.41 7.57
CA ARG A 80 7.40 9.86 6.54
C ARG A 80 6.84 9.74 5.13
N ILE A 81 5.87 8.85 4.93
CA ILE A 81 5.17 8.69 3.66
C ILE A 81 3.93 9.58 3.68
N GLU A 82 4.04 10.76 3.07
CA GLU A 82 2.96 11.74 3.02
C GLU A 82 1.71 11.19 2.31
N GLY A 83 0.54 11.60 2.78
CA GLY A 83 -0.75 11.21 2.19
C GLY A 83 -1.25 9.82 2.59
N PHE A 84 -0.51 9.10 3.44
CA PHE A 84 -0.91 7.77 3.91
C PHE A 84 -0.98 7.68 5.44
N PRO A 85 -1.94 6.90 5.97
CA PRO A 85 -2.03 6.65 7.40
C PRO A 85 -0.97 5.64 7.88
N PRO A 86 -0.73 5.54 9.20
CA PRO A 86 0.02 4.44 9.80
C PRO A 86 -0.53 3.06 9.42
N VAL A 87 0.33 2.06 9.33
CA VAL A 87 0.03 0.69 8.90
C VAL A 87 0.13 -0.33 10.05
N ASP A 88 0.04 0.15 11.29
CA ASP A 88 0.07 -0.65 12.52
C ASP A 88 -1.34 -1.10 12.99
N GLY A 89 -2.39 -0.69 12.27
CA GLY A 89 -3.79 -0.95 12.58
C GLY A 89 -4.49 0.18 13.34
N SER A 90 -3.77 1.17 13.88
CA SER A 90 -4.36 2.28 14.64
C SER A 90 -5.28 3.18 13.80
N SER A 91 -5.01 3.25 12.50
CA SER A 91 -5.75 4.01 11.50
C SER A 91 -6.83 3.22 10.77
N GLY A 92 -6.99 1.94 11.11
CA GLY A 92 -7.84 1.00 10.37
C GLY A 92 -7.12 0.28 9.23
N LEU A 93 -5.85 0.57 8.95
CA LEU A 93 -5.01 -0.20 8.03
C LEU A 93 -3.88 -0.89 8.80
N ARG A 94 -3.70 -2.19 8.59
CA ARG A 94 -2.55 -2.93 9.10
C ARG A 94 -1.90 -3.74 8.00
N VAL A 95 -0.59 -3.60 7.82
CA VAL A 95 0.19 -4.55 7.01
C VAL A 95 0.54 -5.75 7.87
N VAL A 96 0.16 -6.94 7.41
CA VAL A 96 0.34 -8.22 8.10
C VAL A 96 1.62 -8.91 7.62
N GLU A 97 1.82 -8.93 6.31
CA GLU A 97 2.91 -9.62 5.62
C GLU A 97 3.15 -8.92 4.28
N TYR A 98 4.39 -8.94 3.79
CA TYR A 98 4.73 -8.41 2.48
C TYR A 98 6.03 -9.03 1.98
N ASP A 99 6.16 -9.13 0.66
CA ASP A 99 7.42 -9.50 0.03
C ASP A 99 8.38 -8.30 -0.01
N GLU A 100 9.63 -8.54 0.37
CA GLU A 100 10.69 -7.54 0.27
C GLU A 100 11.35 -7.59 -1.10
N PHE A 101 11.61 -6.42 -1.68
CA PHE A 101 12.38 -6.34 -2.91
C PHE A 101 13.85 -6.67 -2.59
N SER A 102 14.40 -7.66 -3.27
CA SER A 102 15.82 -8.00 -3.17
C SER A 102 16.49 -7.92 -4.54
N PHE A 103 17.71 -7.41 -4.55
CA PHE A 103 18.55 -7.36 -5.74
C PHE A 103 19.76 -8.26 -5.50
N GLU A 104 19.63 -9.54 -5.83
CA GLU A 104 20.74 -10.48 -5.72
C GLU A 104 21.71 -10.27 -6.90
N ALA A 105 23.01 -10.26 -6.62
CA ALA A 105 24.02 -10.03 -7.65
C ALA A 105 24.00 -11.11 -8.74
N ASP A 106 23.60 -12.33 -8.37
CA ASP A 106 23.51 -13.48 -9.28
C ASP A 106 22.34 -13.36 -10.27
N ASP A 107 21.35 -12.50 -10.00
CA ASP A 107 20.21 -12.22 -10.89
C ASP A 107 20.52 -11.10 -11.92
N ILE A 108 21.74 -10.53 -11.88
CA ILE A 108 22.14 -9.44 -12.78
C ILE A 108 22.82 -10.00 -14.03
N ASP A 109 22.12 -9.95 -15.17
CA ASP A 109 22.69 -10.24 -16.47
C ASP A 109 23.63 -9.13 -16.95
N VAL A 110 24.86 -9.49 -17.34
CA VAL A 110 25.86 -8.58 -17.92
C VAL A 110 26.09 -8.93 -19.38
N LEU A 111 25.77 -8.01 -20.29
CA LEU A 111 25.90 -8.18 -21.74
C LEU A 111 26.85 -7.11 -22.32
N GLU A 112 27.74 -7.52 -23.22
CA GLU A 112 28.56 -6.62 -24.05
C GLU A 112 27.72 -6.12 -25.24
N ILE A 113 27.79 -4.83 -25.56
CA ILE A 113 27.08 -4.17 -26.67
C ILE A 113 27.99 -3.83 -27.85
#